data_AF-A0A955KM04-F1
#
_entry.id   AF-A0A955KM04-F1
#
_cell.length_a   1.000
_cell.length_b   1.000
_cell.length_c   1.000
_cell.angle_alpha   90.00
_cell.angle_beta   90.00
_cell.angle_gamma   90.00
#
_symmetry.space_group_name_H-M   'P 1'
#
loop_
_entity.id
_entity.type
_entity.pdbx_description
1 polymer ?
#
loop_
_entity_poly.entity_id
_entity_poly.type
_entity_poly.pdbx_seq_one_letter_code
_entity_poly.pdbx_strand_id
1 'polypeptide(L)'
;FRFGNKEWSSYPLNAETFADWIHAHHGDGQTVNLFMDYETFGEHQWEDTGIFNFLRHMPEMVMRHPDSTFKTATETVEAYDPIGEYDVPDVLTWADTDRDLTAWNGNDIQRDALSAIYGMENDVMSTKDNRLIETWRKLQTSDHFYYMCTKWSNDGDVHAYFSPYQSPYDAYIAFMNALSDLQLRVSHTLEAQRKISDEAELASHQKVQKIPSVSLWDRLVSWWRRFVGKISFLTNFSK
;
A
#
# COMPACT_ATOMS: atom_id res chain seq x y z
N PHE A 1 -25.51 -9.97 10.89
CA PHE A 1 -24.98 -11.01 11.80
C PHE A 1 -26.10 -11.53 12.70
N ARG A 2 -26.35 -12.86 12.75
CA ARG A 2 -27.54 -13.42 13.43
C ARG A 2 -27.30 -13.91 14.86
N PHE A 3 -26.04 -14.04 15.29
CA PHE A 3 -25.69 -14.62 16.59
C PHE A 3 -26.38 -13.92 17.77
N GLY A 4 -26.22 -12.60 17.88
CA GLY A 4 -26.87 -11.78 18.91
C GLY A 4 -28.28 -11.29 18.58
N ASN A 5 -28.83 -11.63 17.40
CA ASN A 5 -30.17 -11.19 17.02
C ASN A 5 -31.22 -12.02 17.75
N LYS A 6 -31.99 -11.41 18.65
CA LYS A 6 -33.03 -12.09 19.43
C LYS A 6 -34.32 -12.38 18.66
N GLU A 7 -34.50 -11.80 17.49
CA GLU A 7 -35.74 -11.87 16.70
C GLU A 7 -35.78 -13.08 15.76
N TRP A 8 -34.65 -13.73 15.48
CA TRP A 8 -34.65 -14.93 14.64
C TRP A 8 -35.05 -16.19 15.42
N SER A 9 -35.63 -17.16 14.71
CA SER A 9 -36.24 -18.36 15.27
C SER A 9 -35.29 -19.31 16.02
N SER A 10 -33.99 -19.17 15.79
CA SER A 10 -32.96 -20.06 16.36
C SER A 10 -32.13 -19.36 17.45
N TYR A 11 -32.64 -18.27 18.04
CA TYR A 11 -31.99 -17.61 19.18
C TYR A 11 -32.29 -18.36 20.50
N PRO A 12 -31.28 -18.55 21.37
CA PRO A 12 -29.86 -18.28 21.16
C PRO A 12 -29.19 -19.35 20.28
N LEU A 13 -28.21 -18.96 19.45
CA LEU A 13 -27.42 -19.93 18.71
C LEU A 13 -26.50 -20.69 19.67
N ASN A 14 -26.64 -22.00 19.73
CA ASN A 14 -25.74 -22.87 20.49
C ASN A 14 -24.80 -23.63 19.55
N ALA A 15 -23.69 -24.13 20.12
CA ALA A 15 -22.65 -24.83 19.37
C ALA A 15 -23.13 -26.16 18.76
N GLU A 16 -24.07 -26.85 19.41
CA GLU A 16 -24.65 -28.11 18.94
C GLU A 16 -25.44 -27.90 17.65
N THR A 17 -26.38 -26.95 17.66
CA THR A 17 -27.20 -26.59 16.51
C THR A 17 -26.35 -26.15 15.33
N PHE A 18 -25.27 -25.38 15.58
CA PHE A 18 -24.36 -24.99 14.51
C PHE A 18 -23.56 -26.19 13.95
N ALA A 19 -23.10 -27.09 14.81
CA ALA A 19 -22.42 -28.31 14.37
C ALA A 19 -23.36 -29.22 13.59
N ASP A 20 -24.61 -29.39 14.03
CA ASP A 20 -25.63 -30.17 13.31
C ASP A 20 -25.86 -29.63 11.90
N TRP A 21 -25.86 -28.30 11.73
CA TRP A 21 -25.95 -27.68 10.39
C TRP A 21 -24.73 -27.99 9.52
N ILE A 22 -23.52 -27.95 10.07
CA ILE A 22 -22.31 -28.37 9.34
C ILE A 22 -22.42 -29.85 8.97
N HIS A 23 -22.83 -30.70 9.92
CA HIS A 23 -22.91 -32.15 9.71
C HIS A 23 -23.95 -32.53 8.66
N ALA A 24 -25.04 -31.76 8.56
CA ALA A 24 -26.05 -31.94 7.52
C ALA A 24 -25.53 -31.75 6.08
N HIS A 25 -24.36 -31.11 5.91
CA HIS A 25 -23.70 -30.94 4.62
C HIS A 25 -22.65 -32.02 4.30
N HIS A 26 -22.43 -33.00 5.18
CA HIS A 26 -21.53 -34.11 4.87
C HIS A 26 -22.02 -34.89 3.64
N GLY A 27 -21.10 -35.10 2.69
CA GLY A 27 -21.39 -35.70 1.39
C GLY A 27 -21.58 -34.69 0.25
N ASP A 28 -21.87 -33.41 0.56
CA ASP A 28 -22.15 -32.36 -0.43
C ASP A 28 -21.01 -31.33 -0.58
N GLY A 29 -19.84 -31.59 0.02
CA GLY A 29 -18.68 -30.72 -0.08
C GLY A 29 -17.48 -31.21 0.71
N GLN A 30 -16.31 -30.62 0.44
CA GLN A 30 -15.04 -30.96 1.10
C GLN A 30 -14.63 -29.96 2.19
N THR A 31 -15.19 -28.75 2.17
CA THR A 31 -14.77 -27.65 3.07
C THR A 31 -15.92 -26.67 3.31
N VAL A 32 -16.11 -26.27 4.57
CA VAL A 32 -16.97 -25.15 4.96
C VAL A 32 -16.07 -24.02 5.48
N ASN A 33 -16.04 -22.90 4.75
CA ASN A 33 -15.26 -21.72 5.13
C ASN A 33 -16.16 -20.68 5.79
N LEU A 34 -15.69 -20.12 6.90
CA LEU A 34 -16.36 -19.02 7.60
C LEU A 34 -15.53 -17.74 7.42
N PHE A 35 -16.03 -16.80 6.63
CA PHE A 35 -15.40 -15.51 6.42
C PHE A 35 -16.06 -14.46 7.33
N MET A 36 -15.30 -13.93 8.28
CA MET A 36 -15.74 -12.87 9.18
C MET A 36 -14.55 -12.09 9.72
N ASP A 37 -14.79 -10.83 10.08
CA ASP A 37 -13.79 -9.97 10.70
C ASP A 37 -13.49 -10.46 12.12
N TYR A 38 -12.25 -10.26 12.57
CA TYR A 38 -11.80 -10.74 13.88
C TYR A 38 -12.58 -10.08 15.02
N GLU A 39 -12.92 -8.80 14.82
CA GLU A 39 -13.72 -7.93 15.68
C GLU A 39 -15.15 -8.46 15.89
N THR A 40 -15.59 -9.45 15.10
CA THR A 40 -16.84 -10.19 15.33
C THR A 40 -16.92 -10.71 16.77
N PHE A 41 -15.80 -11.15 17.33
CA PHE A 41 -15.73 -11.75 18.66
C PHE A 41 -15.18 -10.76 19.70
N GLY A 42 -16.05 -10.24 20.55
CA GLY A 42 -15.69 -9.33 21.64
C GLY A 42 -16.04 -7.86 21.37
N GLU A 43 -16.13 -7.44 20.10
CA GLU A 43 -16.51 -6.05 19.75
C GLU A 43 -17.91 -5.98 19.12
N HIS A 44 -18.19 -6.77 18.08
CA HIS A 44 -19.55 -6.84 17.51
C HIS A 44 -20.48 -7.78 18.29
N GLN A 45 -19.93 -8.84 18.88
CA GLN A 45 -20.64 -9.72 19.81
C GLN A 45 -19.90 -9.68 21.14
N TRP A 46 -20.48 -9.03 22.14
CA TRP A 46 -19.85 -8.89 23.47
C TRP A 46 -19.88 -10.19 24.24
N GLU A 47 -19.04 -10.32 25.27
CA GLU A 47 -18.96 -11.53 26.11
C GLU A 47 -20.32 -11.99 26.65
N ASP A 48 -21.15 -11.05 27.11
CA ASP A 48 -22.48 -11.30 27.69
C ASP A 48 -23.47 -11.92 26.69
N THR A 49 -23.20 -11.87 25.39
CA THR A 49 -23.99 -12.58 24.37
C THR A 49 -23.78 -14.10 24.40
N GLY A 50 -22.74 -14.57 25.11
CA GLY A 50 -22.34 -15.97 25.15
C GLY A 50 -21.46 -16.41 23.99
N ILE A 51 -20.99 -15.48 23.14
CA ILE A 51 -20.17 -15.80 21.95
C ILE A 51 -18.88 -16.56 22.29
N PHE A 52 -18.20 -16.22 23.39
CA PHE A 52 -17.01 -16.94 23.81
C PHE A 52 -17.32 -18.34 24.34
N ASN A 53 -18.50 -18.53 24.96
CA ASN A 53 -18.96 -19.87 25.34
C ASN A 53 -19.29 -20.69 24.10
N PHE A 54 -19.90 -20.10 23.08
CA PHE A 54 -20.11 -20.75 21.78
C PHE A 54 -18.78 -21.19 21.16
N LEU A 55 -17.80 -20.29 21.03
CA LEU A 55 -16.49 -20.60 20.46
C LEU A 55 -15.72 -21.67 21.23
N ARG A 56 -15.87 -21.73 22.56
CA ARG A 56 -15.21 -22.74 23.39
C ARG A 56 -15.73 -24.15 23.11
N HIS A 57 -17.03 -24.31 22.85
CA HIS A 57 -17.65 -25.62 22.64
C HIS A 57 -17.75 -26.01 21.16
N MET A 58 -17.82 -25.05 20.24
CA MET A 58 -18.02 -25.29 18.80
C MET A 58 -17.01 -26.30 18.22
N PRO A 59 -15.70 -26.20 18.48
CA PRO A 59 -14.75 -27.19 17.96
C PRO A 59 -15.05 -28.62 18.43
N GLU A 60 -15.38 -28.81 19.70
CA GLU A 60 -15.75 -30.14 20.22
C GLU A 60 -16.99 -30.68 19.51
N MET A 61 -18.03 -29.86 19.36
CA MET A 61 -19.30 -30.28 18.75
C MET A 61 -19.11 -30.65 17.28
N VAL A 62 -18.34 -29.85 16.52
CA VAL A 62 -18.04 -30.12 15.11
C VAL A 62 -17.24 -31.41 14.95
N MET A 63 -16.26 -31.66 15.82
CA MET A 63 -15.40 -32.85 15.76
C MET A 63 -16.10 -34.17 16.18
N ARG A 64 -17.38 -34.13 16.60
CA ARG A 64 -18.15 -35.36 16.91
C ARG A 64 -18.47 -36.19 15.67
N HIS A 65 -18.51 -35.58 14.49
CA HIS A 65 -18.68 -36.32 13.25
C HIS A 65 -17.30 -36.79 12.74
N PRO A 66 -17.12 -38.09 12.40
CA PRO A 66 -15.82 -38.64 12.02
C PRO A 66 -15.23 -38.01 10.76
N ASP A 67 -16.08 -37.45 9.89
CA ASP A 67 -15.67 -36.80 8.64
C ASP A 67 -15.40 -35.28 8.81
N SER A 68 -15.46 -34.75 10.03
CA SER A 68 -15.17 -33.34 10.34
C SER A 68 -13.74 -33.15 10.84
N THR A 69 -13.08 -32.09 10.39
CA THR A 69 -11.75 -31.69 10.85
C THR A 69 -11.53 -30.19 10.65
N PHE A 70 -10.55 -29.61 11.34
CA PHE A 70 -10.09 -28.25 11.15
C PHE A 70 -8.78 -28.26 10.38
N LYS A 71 -8.71 -27.47 9.31
CA LYS A 71 -7.53 -27.28 8.48
C LYS A 71 -7.24 -25.80 8.31
N THR A 72 -5.97 -25.46 8.26
CA THR A 72 -5.52 -24.17 7.73
C THR A 72 -5.85 -24.06 6.24
N ALA A 73 -5.75 -22.85 5.69
CA ALA A 73 -5.95 -22.64 4.25
C ALA A 73 -4.97 -23.50 3.41
N THR A 74 -3.70 -23.55 3.81
CA THR A 74 -2.68 -24.38 3.13
C THR A 74 -3.02 -25.86 3.18
N GLU A 75 -3.32 -26.40 4.38
CA GLU A 75 -3.69 -27.81 4.53
C GLU A 75 -4.96 -28.17 3.75
N THR A 76 -5.90 -27.22 3.61
CA THR A 76 -7.12 -27.43 2.82
C THR A 76 -6.79 -27.55 1.34
N VAL A 77 -5.98 -26.62 0.79
CA VAL A 77 -5.57 -26.63 -0.61
C VAL A 77 -4.74 -27.87 -0.95
N GLU A 78 -3.90 -28.35 -0.03
CA GLU A 78 -3.08 -29.55 -0.23
C GLU A 78 -3.86 -30.86 -0.10
N ALA A 79 -5.02 -30.85 0.58
CA ALA A 79 -5.77 -32.07 0.88
C ALA A 79 -6.76 -32.50 -0.21
N TYR A 80 -7.10 -31.62 -1.14
CA TYR A 80 -8.15 -31.86 -2.13
C TYR A 80 -7.69 -31.51 -3.53
N ASP A 81 -7.94 -32.40 -4.49
CA ASP A 81 -7.66 -32.11 -5.89
C ASP A 81 -8.63 -31.04 -6.42
N PRO A 82 -8.16 -30.15 -7.33
CA PRO A 82 -9.03 -29.19 -8.00
C PRO A 82 -10.17 -29.89 -8.74
N ILE A 83 -11.41 -29.46 -8.50
CA ILE A 83 -12.62 -30.06 -9.10
C ILE A 83 -12.98 -29.48 -10.47
N GLY A 84 -12.41 -28.33 -10.83
CA GLY A 84 -12.69 -27.63 -12.08
C GLY A 84 -12.17 -26.21 -12.10
N GLU A 85 -12.50 -25.50 -13.17
CA GLU A 85 -12.18 -24.09 -13.35
C GLU A 85 -13.40 -23.23 -13.06
N TYR A 86 -13.18 -22.12 -12.35
CA TYR A 86 -14.19 -21.12 -12.08
C TYR A 86 -13.71 -19.80 -12.69
N ASP A 87 -14.45 -19.30 -13.69
CA ASP A 87 -14.13 -18.05 -14.36
C ASP A 87 -14.80 -16.86 -13.67
N VAL A 88 -14.04 -15.78 -13.49
CA VAL A 88 -14.47 -14.56 -12.79
C VAL A 88 -14.11 -13.37 -13.67
N PRO A 89 -14.98 -13.00 -14.63
CA PRO A 89 -14.66 -11.99 -15.63
C PRO A 89 -14.67 -10.56 -15.07
N ASP A 90 -15.38 -10.33 -13.96
CA ASP A 90 -15.56 -9.02 -13.33
C ASP A 90 -14.82 -8.95 -11.99
N VAL A 91 -14.44 -7.74 -11.57
CA VAL A 91 -13.85 -7.55 -10.24
C VAL A 91 -14.96 -7.64 -9.18
N LEU A 92 -14.83 -8.63 -8.31
CA LEU A 92 -15.79 -8.90 -7.23
C LEU A 92 -15.20 -8.53 -5.87
N THR A 93 -16.09 -8.11 -4.96
CA THR A 93 -15.76 -7.87 -3.56
C THR A 93 -16.80 -8.54 -2.66
N TRP A 94 -16.41 -8.81 -1.42
CA TRP A 94 -17.32 -9.32 -0.39
C TRP A 94 -18.07 -8.21 0.35
N ALA A 95 -17.88 -6.94 -0.04
CA ALA A 95 -18.47 -5.77 0.62
C ALA A 95 -19.76 -5.35 -0.06
N ASP A 96 -20.66 -4.75 0.71
CA ASP A 96 -21.96 -4.21 0.30
C ASP A 96 -22.83 -5.17 -0.54
N THR A 97 -24.06 -4.77 -0.86
CA THR A 97 -24.99 -5.62 -1.63
C THR A 97 -24.54 -5.82 -3.08
N ASP A 98 -23.89 -4.81 -3.66
CA ASP A 98 -23.53 -4.79 -5.09
C ASP A 98 -22.33 -5.69 -5.41
N ARG A 99 -21.52 -6.08 -4.40
CA ARG A 99 -20.36 -7.00 -4.52
C ARG A 99 -19.33 -6.56 -5.56
N ASP A 100 -19.17 -5.26 -5.74
CA ASP A 100 -18.26 -4.63 -6.70
C ASP A 100 -17.29 -3.64 -6.00
N LEU A 101 -16.54 -2.86 -6.80
CA LEU A 101 -15.55 -1.90 -6.30
C LEU A 101 -16.14 -0.56 -5.81
N THR A 102 -17.44 -0.36 -5.95
CA THR A 102 -18.04 0.96 -5.74
C THR A 102 -17.97 1.45 -4.29
N ALA A 103 -17.74 0.55 -3.32
CA ALA A 103 -17.47 0.91 -1.94
C ALA A 103 -16.15 1.70 -1.78
N TRP A 104 -15.21 1.57 -2.73
CA TRP A 104 -13.91 2.26 -2.70
C TRP A 104 -13.66 3.23 -3.85
N ASN A 105 -14.34 3.08 -5.00
CA ASN A 105 -14.14 3.95 -6.18
C ASN A 105 -15.44 4.45 -6.85
N GLY A 106 -16.56 4.36 -6.13
CA GLY A 106 -17.90 4.62 -6.67
C GLY A 106 -18.21 6.09 -6.96
N ASN A 107 -17.56 7.04 -6.29
CA ASN A 107 -17.84 8.48 -6.43
C ASN A 107 -16.62 9.33 -6.84
N ASP A 108 -16.86 10.62 -7.11
CA ASP A 108 -15.82 11.54 -7.60
C ASP A 108 -14.72 11.82 -6.57
N ILE A 109 -15.07 11.96 -5.28
CA ILE A 109 -14.07 12.24 -4.23
C ILE A 109 -13.14 11.05 -3.99
N GLN A 110 -13.67 9.82 -4.08
CA GLN A 110 -12.88 8.60 -4.03
C GLN A 110 -11.94 8.50 -5.23
N ARG A 111 -12.45 8.73 -6.44
CA ARG A 111 -11.65 8.69 -7.67
C ARG A 111 -10.56 9.76 -7.70
N ASP A 112 -10.86 10.97 -7.22
CA ASP A 112 -9.88 12.04 -7.10
C ASP A 112 -8.75 11.66 -6.12
N ALA A 113 -9.11 11.22 -4.91
CA ALA A 113 -8.15 10.77 -3.90
C ALA A 113 -7.26 9.63 -4.40
N LEU A 114 -7.84 8.62 -5.07
CA LEU A 114 -7.11 7.50 -5.68
C LEU A 114 -6.16 7.96 -6.79
N SER A 115 -6.64 8.83 -7.70
CA SER A 115 -5.81 9.37 -8.77
C SER A 115 -4.63 10.17 -8.21
N ALA A 116 -4.87 10.96 -7.16
CA ALA A 116 -3.85 11.80 -6.55
C ALA A 116 -2.78 10.97 -5.82
N ILE A 117 -3.15 9.97 -5.02
CA ILE A 117 -2.18 9.14 -4.29
C ILE A 117 -1.38 8.22 -5.21
N TYR A 118 -2.02 7.59 -6.20
CA TYR A 118 -1.31 6.71 -7.14
C TYR A 118 -0.45 7.50 -8.13
N GLY A 119 -0.86 8.71 -8.51
CA GLY A 119 -0.06 9.59 -9.37
C GLY A 119 1.31 9.97 -8.78
N MET A 120 1.48 9.83 -7.46
CA MET A 120 2.74 10.14 -6.78
C MET A 120 3.79 9.03 -6.79
N GLU A 121 3.47 7.82 -7.28
CA GLU A 121 4.34 6.64 -7.17
C GLU A 121 5.77 6.93 -7.63
N ASN A 122 5.92 7.48 -8.85
CA ASN A 122 7.24 7.74 -9.43
C ASN A 122 8.05 8.75 -8.61
N ASP A 123 7.42 9.82 -8.13
CA ASP A 123 8.08 10.87 -7.37
C ASP A 123 8.50 10.35 -5.99
N VAL A 124 7.60 9.64 -5.30
CA VAL A 124 7.88 9.01 -4.00
C VAL A 124 9.02 8.02 -4.12
N MET A 125 8.99 7.13 -5.11
CA MET A 125 10.04 6.11 -5.29
C MET A 125 11.38 6.75 -5.67
N SER A 126 11.36 7.85 -6.43
CA SER A 126 12.57 8.60 -6.80
C SER A 126 13.27 9.22 -5.58
N THR A 127 12.53 9.53 -4.51
CA THR A 127 13.15 10.05 -3.27
C THR A 127 14.12 9.07 -2.64
N LYS A 128 13.90 7.75 -2.80
CA LYS A 128 14.60 6.68 -2.07
C LYS A 128 14.58 6.85 -0.54
N ASP A 129 13.66 7.66 -0.02
CA ASP A 129 13.47 7.86 1.41
C ASP A 129 12.43 6.86 1.92
N ASN A 130 12.90 5.88 2.69
CA ASN A 130 12.05 4.84 3.27
C ASN A 130 10.91 5.41 4.13
N ARG A 131 11.07 6.59 4.76
CA ARG A 131 10.01 7.21 5.55
C ARG A 131 8.91 7.79 4.66
N LEU A 132 9.27 8.40 3.53
CA LEU A 132 8.29 8.92 2.56
C LEU A 132 7.56 7.78 1.87
N ILE A 133 8.28 6.73 1.47
CA ILE A 133 7.71 5.52 0.89
C ILE A 133 6.73 4.86 1.87
N GLU A 134 7.12 4.70 3.14
CA GLU A 134 6.24 4.14 4.18
C GLU A 134 4.99 5.00 4.42
N THR A 135 5.13 6.33 4.43
CA THR A 135 3.99 7.24 4.57
C THR A 135 3.02 7.10 3.40
N TRP A 136 3.55 7.06 2.17
CA TRP A 136 2.78 6.84 0.95
C TRP A 136 2.06 5.49 0.93
N ARG A 137 2.71 4.41 1.39
CA ARG A 137 2.09 3.09 1.53
C ARG A 137 0.93 3.10 2.52
N LYS A 138 1.08 3.77 3.66
CA LYS A 138 0.01 3.87 4.68
C LYS A 138 -1.20 4.63 4.16
N LEU A 139 -0.99 5.71 3.41
CA LEU A 139 -2.09 6.46 2.79
C LEU A 139 -2.83 5.66 1.69
N GLN A 140 -2.33 4.50 1.26
CA GLN A 140 -3.04 3.62 0.34
C GLN A 140 -3.91 2.56 1.03
N THR A 141 -4.03 2.61 2.36
CA THR A 141 -4.92 1.73 3.12
C THR A 141 -6.37 1.92 2.64
N SER A 142 -7.05 0.81 2.34
CA SER A 142 -8.38 0.82 1.71
C SER A 142 -9.45 1.55 2.51
N ASP A 143 -9.33 1.54 3.84
CA ASP A 143 -10.22 2.24 4.79
C ASP A 143 -10.38 3.72 4.45
N HIS A 144 -9.30 4.39 4.01
CA HIS A 144 -9.37 5.80 3.64
C HIS A 144 -10.42 6.06 2.55
N PHE A 145 -10.43 5.23 1.51
CA PHE A 145 -11.39 5.37 0.39
C PHE A 145 -12.76 4.84 0.77
N TYR A 146 -12.81 3.80 1.61
CA TYR A 146 -14.07 3.28 2.15
C TYR A 146 -14.83 4.36 2.93
N TYR A 147 -14.14 5.12 3.80
CA TYR A 147 -14.74 6.22 4.56
C TYR A 147 -15.22 7.38 3.69
N MET A 148 -14.79 7.48 2.43
CA MET A 148 -15.26 8.47 1.46
C MET A 148 -16.48 7.98 0.64
N CYS A 149 -17.02 6.80 0.92
CA CYS A 149 -18.18 6.26 0.20
C CYS A 149 -19.46 7.06 0.52
N THR A 150 -20.23 7.42 -0.52
CA THR A 150 -21.46 8.22 -0.39
C THR A 150 -22.75 7.42 -0.54
N LYS A 151 -22.68 6.16 -0.98
CA LYS A 151 -23.83 5.32 -1.34
C LYS A 151 -24.88 5.17 -0.22
N TRP A 152 -24.46 5.21 1.04
CA TRP A 152 -25.30 4.79 2.16
C TRP A 152 -25.67 5.93 3.10
N SER A 153 -25.57 7.17 2.63
CA SER A 153 -26.04 8.37 3.37
C SER A 153 -27.56 8.40 3.64
N ASN A 154 -28.32 7.37 3.22
CA ASN A 154 -29.73 7.18 3.52
C ASN A 154 -30.05 5.91 4.35
N ASP A 155 -29.09 5.02 4.61
CA ASP A 155 -29.28 3.75 5.36
C ASP A 155 -28.02 3.44 6.21
N GLY A 156 -27.59 4.45 6.97
CA GLY A 156 -26.27 4.55 7.57
C GLY A 156 -26.04 3.67 8.80
N ASP A 157 -25.91 2.35 8.64
CA ASP A 157 -25.75 1.43 9.79
C ASP A 157 -24.46 0.59 9.80
N VAL A 158 -23.57 0.72 8.80
CA VAL A 158 -22.26 0.02 8.84
C VAL A 158 -21.09 0.96 8.55
N HIS A 159 -21.17 1.78 7.50
CA HIS A 159 -20.09 2.74 7.16
C HIS A 159 -19.89 3.83 8.22
N ALA A 160 -20.96 4.29 8.87
CA ALA A 160 -20.89 5.23 9.99
C ALA A 160 -20.34 4.59 11.28
N TYR A 161 -20.44 3.26 11.41
CA TYR A 161 -19.96 2.54 12.59
C TYR A 161 -18.43 2.44 12.63
N PHE A 162 -17.80 2.26 11.47
CA PHE A 162 -16.34 2.12 11.36
C PHE A 162 -15.60 3.42 11.03
N SER A 163 -16.28 4.43 10.48
CA SER A 163 -15.64 5.69 10.12
C SER A 163 -15.38 6.56 11.36
N PRO A 164 -14.14 7.05 11.58
CA PRO A 164 -13.87 8.06 12.60
C PRO A 164 -14.35 9.47 12.21
N TYR A 165 -14.93 9.63 11.02
CA TYR A 165 -15.34 10.92 10.46
C TYR A 165 -16.87 11.08 10.48
N GLN A 166 -17.33 12.32 10.66
CA GLN A 166 -18.76 12.65 10.70
C GLN A 166 -19.43 12.55 9.32
N SER A 167 -18.66 12.68 8.24
CA SER A 167 -19.15 12.55 6.88
C SER A 167 -18.06 12.05 5.93
N PRO A 168 -18.44 11.48 4.76
CA PRO A 168 -17.50 11.15 3.70
C PRO A 168 -16.66 12.33 3.21
N TYR A 169 -17.21 13.54 3.30
CA TYR A 169 -16.52 14.78 2.93
C TYR A 169 -15.44 15.15 3.96
N ASP A 170 -15.69 14.94 5.25
CA ASP A 170 -14.67 15.15 6.29
C ASP A 170 -13.52 14.15 6.15
N ALA A 171 -13.83 12.89 5.83
CA ALA A 171 -12.83 11.86 5.53
C ALA A 171 -11.95 12.28 4.33
N TYR A 172 -12.58 12.76 3.26
CA TYR A 172 -11.88 13.25 2.08
C TYR A 172 -11.00 14.47 2.39
N ILE A 173 -11.52 15.47 3.11
CA ILE A 173 -10.74 16.66 3.49
C ILE A 173 -9.53 16.27 4.34
N ALA A 174 -9.71 15.40 5.34
CA ALA A 174 -8.63 14.92 6.19
C ALA A 174 -7.56 14.19 5.38
N PHE A 175 -7.98 13.31 4.46
CA PHE A 175 -7.08 12.58 3.58
C PHE A 175 -6.30 13.51 2.65
N MET A 176 -6.97 14.43 1.97
CA MET A 176 -6.32 15.34 1.02
C MET A 176 -5.36 16.31 1.70
N ASN A 177 -5.64 16.71 2.94
CA ASN A 177 -4.68 17.49 3.74
C ASN A 177 -3.42 16.68 4.06
N ALA A 178 -3.56 15.42 4.48
CA ALA A 178 -2.42 14.54 4.74
C ALA A 178 -1.63 14.22 3.46
N LEU A 179 -2.33 14.03 2.35
CA LEU A 179 -1.73 13.83 1.04
C LEU A 179 -0.94 15.06 0.58
N SER A 180 -1.48 16.26 0.77
CA SER A 180 -0.82 17.51 0.43
C SER A 180 0.49 17.71 1.22
N ASP A 181 0.52 17.37 2.51
CA ASP A 181 1.76 17.36 3.30
C ASP A 181 2.80 16.40 2.70
N LEU A 182 2.38 15.18 2.35
CA LEU A 182 3.27 14.21 1.71
C LEU A 182 3.81 14.73 0.38
N GLN A 183 2.97 15.34 -0.46
CA GLN A 183 3.38 15.94 -1.74
C GLN A 183 4.46 17.00 -1.55
N LEU A 184 4.28 17.91 -0.58
CA LEU A 184 5.26 18.94 -0.26
C LEU A 184 6.60 18.34 0.18
N ARG A 185 6.56 17.33 1.07
CA ARG A 185 7.78 16.66 1.56
C ARG A 185 8.52 15.90 0.48
N VAL A 186 7.79 15.25 -0.43
CA VAL A 186 8.37 14.56 -1.60
C VAL A 186 9.03 15.58 -2.53
N SER A 187 8.31 16.64 -2.90
CA SER A 187 8.83 17.71 -3.76
C SER A 187 10.11 18.31 -3.18
N HIS A 188 10.10 18.69 -1.90
CA HIS A 188 11.26 19.28 -1.24
C HIS A 188 12.48 18.33 -1.23
N THR A 189 12.25 17.03 -1.01
CA THR A 189 13.31 16.03 -1.06
C THR A 189 13.92 15.91 -2.46
N LEU A 190 13.09 15.86 -3.50
CA LEU A 190 13.54 15.78 -4.90
C LEU A 190 14.28 17.06 -5.33
N GLU A 191 13.80 18.24 -4.94
CA GLU A 191 14.48 19.50 -5.21
C GLU A 191 15.84 19.57 -4.53
N ALA A 192 15.95 19.10 -3.28
CA ALA A 192 17.23 19.04 -2.57
C ALA A 192 18.22 18.08 -3.26
N GLN A 193 17.75 16.90 -3.68
CA GLN A 193 18.56 15.94 -4.42
C GLN A 193 19.05 16.50 -5.75
N ARG A 194 18.17 17.20 -6.47
CA ARG A 194 18.51 17.86 -7.73
C ARG A 194 19.59 18.94 -7.54
N LYS A 195 19.44 19.82 -6.54
CA LYS A 195 20.46 20.84 -6.23
C LYS A 195 21.83 20.22 -5.93
N ILE A 196 21.86 19.14 -5.14
CA ILE A 196 23.12 18.42 -4.84
C ILE A 196 23.74 17.82 -6.11
N SER A 197 22.91 17.24 -6.99
CA SER A 197 23.37 16.70 -8.27
C SER A 197 23.95 17.79 -9.18
N ASP A 198 23.24 18.92 -9.32
CA ASP A 198 23.65 20.05 -10.16
C ASP A 198 24.97 20.67 -9.65
N GLU A 199 25.12 20.83 -8.33
CA GLU A 199 26.37 21.31 -7.71
C GLU A 199 27.54 20.34 -7.92
N ALA A 200 27.30 19.03 -7.78
CA ALA A 200 28.31 18.01 -8.02
C ALA A 200 28.74 17.99 -9.50
N GLU A 201 27.80 18.16 -10.43
CA GLU A 201 28.08 18.24 -11.86
C GLU A 201 28.90 19.50 -12.21
N LEU A 202 28.53 20.68 -11.67
CA LEU A 202 29.30 21.92 -11.84
C LEU A 202 30.73 21.80 -11.29
N ALA A 203 30.88 21.21 -10.10
CA ALA A 203 32.20 21.00 -9.50
C ALA A 203 33.06 20.04 -10.33
N SER A 204 32.45 19.00 -10.93
CA SER A 204 33.15 18.07 -11.82
C SER A 204 33.65 18.77 -13.10
N HIS A 205 32.81 19.60 -13.74
CA HIS A 205 33.17 20.37 -14.93
C HIS A 205 34.27 21.39 -14.67
N GLN A 206 34.25 22.09 -13.52
CA GLN A 206 35.32 23.00 -13.12
C GLN A 206 36.66 22.30 -12.86
N LYS A 207 36.63 21.06 -12.35
CA LYS A 207 37.85 20.23 -12.17
C LYS A 207 38.47 19.84 -13.52
N VAL A 208 37.65 19.54 -14.52
CA VAL A 208 38.10 19.19 -15.88
C VAL A 208 38.61 20.42 -16.64
N GLN A 209 38.05 21.61 -16.39
CA GLN A 209 38.47 22.87 -17.03
C GLN A 209 39.68 23.58 -16.41
N LYS A 210 40.39 22.98 -15.44
CA LYS A 210 41.73 23.47 -15.07
C LYS A 210 42.70 23.25 -16.24
N ILE A 211 42.74 24.21 -17.16
CA ILE A 211 43.78 24.35 -18.18
C ILE A 211 45.11 24.38 -17.44
N PRO A 212 46.14 23.59 -17.83
CA PRO A 212 47.45 23.66 -17.19
C PRO A 212 47.94 25.10 -17.28
N SER A 213 48.05 25.79 -16.15
CA SER A 213 48.69 27.10 -16.14
C SER A 213 50.16 26.87 -16.43
N VAL A 214 50.57 27.17 -17.67
CA VAL A 214 51.99 27.18 -18.03
C VAL A 214 52.67 28.19 -17.12
N SER A 215 53.57 27.70 -16.27
CA SER A 215 54.28 28.50 -15.26
C SER A 215 54.97 29.69 -15.93
N LEU A 216 55.07 30.82 -15.23
CA LEU A 216 55.89 31.96 -15.67
C LEU A 216 57.32 31.52 -16.01
N TRP A 217 57.84 30.51 -15.31
CA TRP A 217 59.13 29.90 -15.61
C TRP A 217 59.12 29.12 -16.92
N ASP A 218 58.07 28.36 -17.24
CA ASP A 218 57.96 27.65 -18.52
C ASP A 218 57.82 28.65 -19.69
N ARG A 219 57.14 29.77 -19.47
CA ARG A 219 57.06 30.88 -20.43
C ARG A 219 58.40 31.60 -20.59
N LEU A 220 59.15 31.81 -19.50
CA LEU A 220 60.49 32.40 -19.54
C LEU A 220 61.50 31.48 -20.20
N VAL A 221 61.49 30.18 -19.90
CA VAL A 221 62.39 29.19 -20.49
C VAL A 221 62.10 29.01 -21.98
N SER A 222 60.84 28.99 -22.39
CA SER A 222 60.48 28.95 -23.82
C SER A 222 60.86 30.23 -24.56
N TRP A 223 60.71 31.40 -23.93
CA TRP A 223 61.19 32.68 -24.46
C TRP A 223 62.72 32.71 -24.59
N TRP A 224 63.45 32.25 -23.57
CA TRP A 224 64.92 32.20 -23.57
C TRP A 224 65.46 31.21 -24.60
N ARG A 225 64.84 30.02 -24.74
CA ARG A 225 65.17 29.06 -25.81
C ARG A 225 64.95 29.65 -27.20
N ARG A 226 63.88 30.41 -27.42
CA ARG A 226 63.63 31.13 -28.69
C ARG A 226 64.61 32.28 -28.92
N PHE A 227 65.02 32.98 -27.86
CA PHE A 227 65.99 34.07 -27.92
C PHE A 227 67.40 33.53 -28.27
N VAL A 228 67.86 32.49 -27.58
CA VAL A 228 69.15 31.83 -27.87
C VAL A 228 69.16 31.13 -29.23
N GLY A 229 68.04 30.50 -29.62
CA GLY A 229 67.90 29.93 -30.96
C GLY A 229 67.92 30.95 -32.11
N LYS A 230 67.65 32.23 -31.83
CA LYS A 230 67.85 33.32 -32.81
C LYS A 230 69.27 33.88 -32.78
N ILE A 231 69.98 33.79 -31.65
CA ILE A 231 71.38 34.26 -31.53
C ILE A 231 72.34 33.32 -32.28
N SER A 232 72.04 32.03 -32.42
CA SER A 232 72.85 31.11 -33.24
C SER A 232 72.75 31.35 -34.74
N PHE A 233 71.88 32.27 -35.20
CA PHE A 233 71.75 32.62 -36.62
C PHE A 233 72.67 33.78 -37.05
N LEU A 234 73.39 34.43 -36.12
CA LEU A 234 74.21 35.61 -36.40
C LEU A 234 75.74 35.39 -36.37
N THR A 235 76.23 34.15 -36.25
CA THR A 235 77.68 33.86 -36.20
C THR A 235 78.24 33.02 -37.35
N ASN A 236 77.51 32.80 -38.44
CA ASN A 236 78.05 32.18 -39.66
C ASN A 236 78.24 33.20 -40.79
N PHE A 237 79.31 34.01 -40.69
CA PHE A 237 79.95 34.68 -41.82
C PHE A 237 81.45 34.82 -41.54
N SER A 238 82.25 33.86 -42.00
CA SER A 238 83.67 34.00 -42.37
C SER A 238 84.29 32.62 -42.65
N LYS A 239 84.22 32.19 -43.92
CA LYS A 239 85.34 31.75 -44.78
C LYS A 239 84.80 31.23 -46.10
#